data_AF-A0AAN9HIV3-F1
#
_entry.id   AF-A0AAN9HIV3-F1
#
_cell.length_a   1.000
_cell.length_b   1.000
_cell.length_c   1.000
_cell.angle_alpha   90.00
_cell.angle_beta   90.00
_cell.angle_gamma   90.00
#
_symmetry.space_group_name_H-M   'P 1'
#
loop_
_entity.id
_entity.type
_entity.pdbx_description
1 polymer ?
#
loop_
_entity_poly.entity_id
_entity_poly.type
_entity_poly.pdbx_seq_one_letter_code
_entity_poly.pdbx_strand_id
1 'polypeptide(L)'
;MNPGKPRLPPRRPTLIHGGPPKRYRLHTERQVLDDNGKVRKWTYGKKDPSKRNKIVLLVGETGAGKTTIINTMVNYLLGVKFEEEMWYEITEEEARDQSESQTSEITMYEVCPLKSPISLTIIDTPGYGDTRGLEKDLEVAENLSMLFQSNHGVCEVDAVCFVTQGSKNRLSDRQHYIISSVLSLFGKDIVNNIVFLITHSDGLPPKNVLGAINKARIPCRRDHDNQPVHFLFNNRQAEARHTRDRHVRAQRDAWEDSMDGMKDFLQSMTLKNRRSLELTSDVLIERITLEASMCNLQLRIQEKELKKAEKLQIQRAVMENKKKIEERKNFNIKVKKTVKMKVHIESAS
;
A
#
# COMPACT_ATOMS: atom_id res chain seq x y z
N MET A 1 11.68 22.29 35.91
CA MET A 1 12.55 22.50 34.73
C MET A 1 13.61 21.40 34.75
N ASN A 2 13.53 20.43 33.84
CA ASN A 2 14.51 19.33 33.76
C ASN A 2 15.58 19.72 32.73
N PRO A 3 16.88 19.67 33.07
CA PRO A 3 17.94 20.12 32.18
C PRO A 3 18.04 19.17 30.98
N GLY A 4 18.18 19.75 29.80
CA GLY A 4 18.10 19.05 28.53
C GLY A 4 19.13 17.93 28.41
N LYS A 5 18.64 16.73 28.04
CA LYS A 5 19.49 15.68 27.49
C LYS A 5 20.30 16.26 26.31
N PRO A 6 21.61 15.95 26.21
CA PRO A 6 22.44 16.42 25.10
C PRO A 6 21.86 15.94 23.77
N ARG A 7 21.68 16.87 22.84
CA ARG A 7 21.18 16.62 21.49
C ARG A 7 22.23 15.80 20.75
N LEU A 8 21.91 14.56 20.40
CA LEU A 8 22.71 13.79 19.45
C LEU A 8 22.71 14.54 18.10
N PRO A 9 23.86 14.71 17.43
CA PRO A 9 23.87 15.27 16.08
C PRO A 9 23.01 14.39 15.15
N PRO A 10 22.42 14.95 14.08
CA PRO A 10 21.74 14.14 13.07
C PRO A 10 22.72 13.06 12.61
N ARG A 11 22.34 11.79 12.80
CA ARG A 11 23.19 10.64 12.48
C ARG A 11 23.51 10.70 10.98
N ARG A 12 24.80 10.66 10.64
CA ARG A 12 25.26 10.73 9.26
C ARG A 12 24.65 9.58 8.45
N PRO A 13 24.25 9.81 7.19
CA PRO A 13 23.73 8.75 6.34
C PRO A 13 24.84 7.75 5.97
N THR A 14 24.47 6.48 5.77
CA THR A 14 25.39 5.38 5.51
C THR A 14 25.59 5.19 4.01
N LEU A 15 26.82 5.14 3.50
CA LEU A 15 27.07 4.84 2.10
C LEU A 15 26.67 3.38 1.78
N ILE A 16 25.79 3.20 0.79
CA ILE A 16 25.33 1.88 0.31
C ILE A 16 26.05 1.50 -0.99
N HIS A 17 26.28 2.48 -1.88
CA HIS A 17 26.93 2.25 -3.18
C HIS A 17 27.87 3.40 -3.53
N GLY A 18 29.08 3.09 -4.01
CA GLY A 18 30.15 4.06 -4.30
C GLY A 18 29.91 4.97 -5.52
N GLY A 19 28.90 4.67 -6.33
CA GLY A 19 28.45 5.48 -7.45
C GLY A 19 29.28 5.35 -8.73
N PRO A 20 29.01 6.23 -9.73
CA PRO A 20 28.06 7.37 -9.70
C PRO A 20 26.60 7.00 -10.07
N PRO A 21 25.54 7.53 -9.39
CA PRO A 21 25.60 8.37 -8.20
C PRO A 21 25.91 7.57 -6.93
N LYS A 22 26.58 8.19 -5.96
CA LYS A 22 26.78 7.64 -4.62
C LYS A 22 25.42 7.51 -3.93
N ARG A 23 25.08 6.30 -3.49
CA ARG A 23 23.80 6.02 -2.83
C ARG A 23 24.00 5.96 -1.33
N TYR A 24 23.17 6.67 -0.57
CA TYR A 24 23.26 6.83 0.87
C TYR A 24 21.95 6.46 1.56
N ARG A 25 22.00 5.60 2.57
CA ARG A 25 20.85 5.29 3.44
C ARG A 25 20.68 6.40 4.47
N LEU A 26 19.51 7.01 4.51
CA LEU A 26 19.16 7.97 5.55
C LEU A 26 18.95 7.25 6.89
N HIS A 27 19.40 7.87 7.97
CA HIS A 27 19.09 7.40 9.32
C HIS A 27 17.71 7.90 9.73
N THR A 28 16.83 6.98 10.14
CA THR A 28 15.47 7.26 10.60
C THR A 28 15.26 6.83 12.05
N GLU A 29 14.44 7.57 12.78
CA GLU A 29 13.84 7.10 14.03
C GLU A 29 12.71 6.13 13.66
N ARG A 30 12.76 4.92 14.19
CA ARG A 30 11.83 3.83 13.83
C ARG A 30 10.92 3.52 14.99
N GLN A 31 9.63 3.45 14.69
CA GLN A 31 8.58 3.07 15.59
C GLN A 31 7.71 2.02 14.89
N VAL A 32 7.30 0.99 15.63
CA VAL A 32 6.30 0.03 15.22
C VAL A 32 4.98 0.45 15.88
N LEU A 33 3.89 0.49 15.11
CA LEU A 33 2.59 0.98 15.58
C LEU A 33 1.63 -0.14 16.00
N ASP A 34 2.01 -1.39 15.76
CA ASP A 34 1.21 -2.58 16.03
C ASP A 34 2.04 -3.72 16.62
N ASP A 35 1.37 -4.69 17.25
CA ASP A 35 2.07 -5.79 17.92
C ASP A 35 2.79 -6.71 16.91
N ASN A 36 2.25 -6.84 15.70
CA ASN A 36 2.76 -7.76 14.67
C ASN A 36 3.82 -7.15 13.74
N GLY A 37 4.17 -5.86 13.92
CA GLY A 37 5.17 -5.19 13.08
C GLY A 37 4.73 -4.90 11.65
N LYS A 38 3.43 -4.96 11.35
CA LYS A 38 2.82 -4.75 10.02
C LYS A 38 2.55 -3.30 9.68
N VAL A 39 2.50 -2.43 10.69
CA VAL A 39 2.35 -0.99 10.51
C VAL A 39 3.51 -0.28 11.20
N ARG A 40 4.32 0.39 10.39
CA ARG A 40 5.58 0.98 10.82
C ARG A 40 5.57 2.48 10.57
N LYS A 41 6.37 3.19 11.35
CA LYS A 41 6.59 4.62 11.22
C LYS A 41 8.07 4.94 11.27
N TRP A 42 8.59 5.55 10.20
CA TRP A 42 9.99 5.96 10.10
C TRP A 42 10.09 7.48 9.93
N THR A 43 10.81 8.13 10.82
CA THR A 43 10.91 9.59 10.86
C THR A 43 12.32 10.03 10.51
N TYR A 44 12.44 10.88 9.48
CA TYR A 44 13.67 11.57 9.12
C TYR A 44 13.60 13.05 9.50
N GLY A 45 14.59 13.51 10.26
CA GLY A 45 14.65 14.89 10.74
C GLY A 45 13.77 15.12 11.97
N LYS A 46 13.42 16.39 12.24
CA LYS A 46 12.63 16.76 13.41
C LYS A 46 11.34 17.46 12.96
N LYS A 47 10.20 16.98 13.46
CA LYS A 47 8.89 17.57 13.19
C LYS A 47 8.85 19.00 13.71
N ASP A 48 8.49 19.93 12.83
CA ASP A 48 8.30 21.34 13.12
C ASP A 48 6.82 21.67 12.88
N PRO A 49 6.02 21.92 13.94
CA PRO A 49 4.60 22.21 13.82
C PRO A 49 4.29 23.48 13.00
N SER A 50 5.26 24.38 12.84
CA SER A 50 5.09 25.60 12.02
C SER A 50 5.16 25.31 10.52
N LYS A 51 5.77 24.19 10.12
CA LYS A 51 5.89 23.80 8.72
C LYS A 51 4.63 23.10 8.25
N ARG A 52 4.20 23.40 7.02
CA ARG A 52 3.07 22.71 6.42
C ARG A 52 3.45 21.27 6.12
N ASN A 53 2.76 20.33 6.73
CA ASN A 53 2.89 18.90 6.44
C ASN A 53 1.92 18.49 5.34
N LYS A 54 2.40 17.82 4.30
CA LYS A 54 1.58 17.19 3.25
C LYS A 54 1.48 15.70 3.56
N ILE A 55 0.31 15.10 3.39
CA ILE A 55 0.09 13.68 3.68
C ILE A 55 -0.37 12.98 2.40
N VAL A 56 0.40 12.00 1.95
CA VAL A 56 0.15 11.27 0.72
C VAL A 56 0.12 9.77 1.00
N LEU A 57 -0.83 9.07 0.37
CA LEU A 57 -0.95 7.62 0.44
C LEU A 57 -0.63 7.04 -0.94
N LEU A 58 0.36 6.14 -1.03
CA LEU A 58 0.75 5.50 -2.29
C LEU A 58 0.09 4.13 -2.39
N VAL A 59 -0.64 3.89 -3.47
CA VAL A 59 -1.32 2.62 -3.77
C VAL A 59 -1.05 2.20 -5.21
N GLY A 60 -0.98 0.90 -5.47
CA GLY A 60 -0.71 0.38 -6.81
C GLY A 60 -0.10 -1.01 -6.79
N GLU A 61 0.05 -1.61 -7.97
CA GLU A 61 0.59 -2.97 -8.14
C GLU A 61 2.04 -3.10 -7.67
N THR A 62 2.46 -4.34 -7.40
CA THR A 62 3.87 -4.68 -7.21
C THR A 62 4.67 -4.28 -8.45
N GLY A 63 5.86 -3.68 -8.25
CA GLY A 63 6.70 -3.21 -9.35
C GLY A 63 6.24 -1.92 -10.03
N ALA A 64 5.14 -1.29 -9.59
CA ALA A 64 4.70 -0.02 -10.15
C ALA A 64 5.69 1.15 -9.94
N GLY A 65 6.66 0.99 -9.03
CA GLY A 65 7.67 2.01 -8.72
C GLY A 65 7.34 2.90 -7.52
N LYS A 66 6.50 2.43 -6.57
CA LYS A 66 6.14 3.16 -5.35
C LYS A 66 7.38 3.55 -4.54
N THR A 67 8.24 2.60 -4.20
CA THR A 67 9.49 2.85 -3.48
C THR A 67 10.40 3.86 -4.19
N THR A 68 10.53 3.73 -5.52
CA THR A 68 11.34 4.66 -6.32
C THR A 68 10.81 6.08 -6.25
N ILE A 69 9.50 6.25 -6.28
CA ILE A 69 8.84 7.54 -6.06
C ILE A 69 9.12 8.07 -4.66
N ILE A 70 9.05 7.23 -3.61
CA ILE A 70 9.34 7.66 -2.23
C ILE A 70 10.74 8.28 -2.16
N ASN A 71 11.75 7.58 -2.68
CA ASN A 71 13.11 8.10 -2.69
C ASN A 71 13.23 9.38 -3.56
N THR A 72 12.51 9.47 -4.67
CA THR A 72 12.44 10.69 -5.49
C THR A 72 11.86 11.87 -4.70
N MET A 73 10.76 11.68 -3.98
CA MET A 73 10.15 12.68 -3.10
C MET A 73 11.13 13.16 -2.02
N VAL A 74 11.87 12.22 -1.42
CA VAL A 74 12.89 12.54 -0.42
C VAL A 74 14.03 13.37 -1.00
N ASN A 75 14.59 12.97 -2.14
CA ASN A 75 15.70 13.71 -2.77
C ASN A 75 15.27 15.12 -3.19
N TYR A 76 14.04 15.29 -3.69
CA TYR A 76 13.47 16.61 -3.96
C TYR A 76 13.40 17.48 -2.70
N LEU A 77 12.90 16.94 -1.58
CA LEU A 77 12.81 17.67 -0.31
C LEU A 77 14.17 18.02 0.31
N LEU A 78 15.19 17.21 0.02
CA LEU A 78 16.58 17.46 0.42
C LEU A 78 17.29 18.45 -0.50
N GLY A 79 16.69 18.81 -1.64
CA GLY A 79 17.27 19.74 -2.61
C GLY A 79 18.49 19.16 -3.33
N VAL A 80 18.55 17.84 -3.50
CA VAL A 80 19.64 17.16 -4.21
C VAL A 80 19.66 17.62 -5.66
N LYS A 81 20.86 17.84 -6.19
CA LYS A 81 21.05 18.23 -7.59
C LYS A 81 21.65 17.10 -8.41
N PHE A 82 21.37 17.12 -9.71
CA PHE A 82 21.87 16.11 -10.64
C PHE A 82 23.41 16.05 -10.65
N GLU A 83 24.06 17.22 -10.58
CA GLU A 83 25.52 17.40 -10.66
C GLU A 83 26.26 16.92 -9.40
N GLU A 84 25.55 16.77 -8.28
CA GLU A 84 26.14 16.32 -7.03
C GLU A 84 26.46 14.82 -7.05
N GLU A 85 25.86 14.07 -7.99
CA GLU A 85 25.98 12.61 -8.10
C GLU A 85 25.76 11.90 -6.76
N MET A 86 24.80 12.40 -5.97
CA MET A 86 24.36 11.82 -4.71
C MET A 86 22.90 11.38 -4.83
N TRP A 87 22.57 10.30 -4.15
CA TRP A 87 21.21 9.79 -4.06
C TRP A 87 20.92 9.29 -2.65
N TYR A 88 19.85 9.78 -2.03
CA TYR A 88 19.44 9.35 -0.70
C TYR A 88 18.29 8.35 -0.75
N GLU A 89 18.35 7.35 0.12
CA GLU A 89 17.34 6.32 0.26
C GLU A 89 16.84 6.27 1.69
N ILE A 90 15.53 6.47 1.84
CA ILE A 90 14.86 6.31 3.13
C ILE A 90 14.31 4.88 3.28
N THR A 91 14.12 4.18 2.17
CA THR A 91 13.59 2.83 2.13
C THR A 91 14.69 1.78 2.34
N GLU A 92 14.32 0.65 2.91
CA GLU A 92 15.20 -0.51 3.11
C GLU A 92 14.86 -1.58 2.08
N GLU A 93 15.21 -1.36 0.82
CA GLU A 93 15.17 -2.46 -0.14
C GLU A 93 16.47 -3.27 0.00
N GLU A 94 16.36 -4.51 0.47
CA GLU A 94 17.37 -5.52 0.15
C GLU A 94 17.27 -5.80 -1.35
N ALA A 95 18.41 -5.87 -2.05
CA ALA A 95 18.43 -6.25 -3.46
C ALA A 95 18.04 -7.73 -3.61
N ARG A 96 16.74 -8.04 -3.54
CA ARG A 96 16.16 -9.31 -3.94
C ARG A 96 15.40 -9.12 -5.25
N ASP A 97 15.09 -10.21 -5.92
CA ASP A 97 14.59 -10.23 -7.29
C ASP A 97 13.33 -9.36 -7.47
N GLN A 98 13.28 -8.52 -8.52
CA GLN A 98 12.18 -7.57 -8.78
C GLN A 98 10.83 -8.26 -9.04
N SER A 99 10.85 -9.59 -9.19
CA SER A 99 9.70 -10.47 -9.40
C SER A 99 8.89 -10.72 -8.11
N GLU A 100 9.49 -10.53 -6.93
CA GLU A 100 8.82 -10.69 -5.63
C GLU A 100 8.48 -9.33 -5.01
N SER A 101 7.34 -9.24 -4.33
CA SER A 101 6.94 -8.02 -3.63
C SER A 101 7.89 -7.65 -2.52
N GLN A 102 8.68 -6.60 -2.76
CA GLN A 102 9.67 -6.07 -1.82
C GLN A 102 9.05 -5.44 -0.56
N THR A 103 7.83 -4.90 -0.65
CA THR A 103 7.12 -4.31 0.49
C THR A 103 6.04 -5.27 1.01
N SER A 104 6.19 -5.77 2.25
CA SER A 104 5.18 -6.61 2.92
C SER A 104 4.38 -5.89 4.00
N GLU A 105 4.83 -4.71 4.43
CA GLU A 105 4.23 -3.93 5.52
C GLU A 105 3.83 -2.53 5.08
N ILE A 106 2.88 -1.93 5.79
CA ILE A 106 2.56 -0.52 5.61
C ILE A 106 3.59 0.29 6.38
N THR A 107 4.26 1.22 5.69
CA THR A 107 5.27 2.08 6.31
C THR A 107 4.93 3.54 6.09
N MET A 108 4.74 4.27 7.18
CA MET A 108 4.56 5.71 7.19
C MET A 108 5.92 6.41 7.36
N TYR A 109 6.37 7.08 6.31
CA TYR A 109 7.59 7.87 6.28
C TYR A 109 7.28 9.33 6.61
N GLU A 110 7.73 9.85 7.76
CA GLU A 110 7.68 11.28 8.07
C GLU A 110 9.01 11.93 7.70
N VAL A 111 9.01 12.74 6.64
CA VAL A 111 10.20 13.42 6.10
C VAL A 111 10.12 14.90 6.47
N CYS A 112 10.93 15.30 7.44
CA CYS A 112 10.97 16.66 7.99
C CYS A 112 12.36 17.29 7.82
N PRO A 113 12.76 17.70 6.60
CA PRO A 113 14.07 18.30 6.38
C PRO A 113 14.16 19.69 6.99
N LEU A 114 15.33 20.05 7.51
CA LEU A 114 15.59 21.35 8.12
C LEU A 114 15.40 22.50 7.11
N LYS A 115 15.93 22.33 5.89
CA LYS A 115 15.98 23.38 4.85
C LYS A 115 14.69 23.52 4.02
N SER A 116 13.82 22.52 4.04
CA SER A 116 12.56 22.57 3.29
C SER A 116 11.48 23.35 4.04
N PRO A 117 10.67 24.20 3.37
CA PRO A 117 9.52 24.88 3.99
C PRO A 117 8.33 23.93 4.26
N ILE A 118 8.39 22.72 3.73
CA ILE A 118 7.33 21.70 3.82
C ILE A 118 7.89 20.40 4.38
N SER A 119 7.05 19.74 5.18
CA SER A 119 7.23 18.34 5.57
C SER A 119 6.31 17.46 4.72
N LEU A 120 6.69 16.19 4.57
CA LEU A 120 5.90 15.21 3.83
C LEU A 120 5.78 13.93 4.64
N THR A 121 4.55 13.50 4.86
CA THR A 121 4.20 12.18 5.35
C THR A 121 3.79 11.33 4.16
N ILE A 122 4.51 10.24 3.92
CA ILE A 122 4.25 9.30 2.84
C ILE A 122 3.83 7.97 3.44
N ILE A 123 2.64 7.49 3.12
CA ILE A 123 2.15 6.18 3.53
C ILE A 123 2.40 5.23 2.36
N ASP A 124 3.37 4.34 2.52
CA ASP A 124 3.66 3.29 1.55
C ASP A 124 2.85 2.04 1.87
N THR A 125 2.22 1.47 0.85
CA THR A 125 1.46 0.22 0.98
C THR A 125 2.13 -0.90 0.19
N PRO A 126 1.94 -2.17 0.60
CA PRO A 126 2.27 -3.32 -0.24
C PRO A 126 1.63 -3.24 -1.63
N GLY A 127 2.19 -4.00 -2.58
CA GLY A 127 1.62 -4.11 -3.93
C GLY A 127 0.25 -4.81 -3.91
N TYR A 128 -0.78 -4.14 -4.43
CA TYR A 128 -2.13 -4.70 -4.55
C TYR A 128 -2.24 -5.65 -5.76
N GLY A 129 -3.10 -6.68 -5.63
CA GLY A 129 -3.38 -7.63 -6.71
C GLY A 129 -2.17 -8.45 -7.16
N ASP A 130 -1.27 -8.75 -6.22
CA ASP A 130 -0.15 -9.67 -6.40
C ASP A 130 -0.65 -11.13 -6.50
N THR A 131 0.23 -12.09 -6.83
CA THR A 131 -0.10 -13.53 -6.91
C THR A 131 -0.53 -14.16 -5.58
N ARG A 132 -0.55 -13.38 -4.50
CA ARG A 132 -0.78 -13.80 -3.12
C ARG A 132 -2.26 -13.80 -2.69
N GLY A 133 -3.18 -13.38 -3.56
CA GLY A 133 -4.63 -13.59 -3.40
C GLY A 133 -5.38 -12.56 -2.56
N LEU A 134 -6.70 -12.75 -2.40
CA LEU A 134 -7.62 -11.84 -1.67
C LEU A 134 -7.24 -11.65 -0.19
N GLU A 135 -6.65 -12.66 0.45
CA GLU A 135 -6.28 -12.60 1.87
C GLU A 135 -5.27 -11.48 2.16
N LYS A 136 -4.35 -11.23 1.23
CA LYS A 136 -3.40 -10.11 1.36
C LYS A 136 -4.06 -8.76 1.15
N ASP A 137 -5.04 -8.67 0.26
CA ASP A 137 -5.80 -7.43 0.06
C ASP A 137 -6.59 -7.06 1.34
N LEU A 138 -7.10 -8.08 2.07
CA LEU A 138 -7.72 -7.90 3.38
C LEU A 138 -6.72 -7.47 4.45
N GLU A 139 -5.56 -8.14 4.55
CA GLU A 139 -4.51 -7.75 5.50
C GLU A 139 -4.09 -6.28 5.31
N VAL A 140 -4.02 -5.80 4.07
CA VAL A 140 -3.74 -4.38 3.81
C VAL A 140 -4.87 -3.48 4.28
N ALA A 141 -6.14 -3.87 4.08
CA ALA A 141 -7.29 -3.12 4.57
C ALA A 141 -7.29 -3.02 6.12
N GLU A 142 -7.01 -4.12 6.82
CA GLU A 142 -6.89 -4.17 8.28
C GLU A 142 -5.75 -3.27 8.78
N ASN A 143 -4.58 -3.36 8.15
CA ASN A 143 -3.42 -2.54 8.51
C ASN A 143 -3.66 -1.05 8.25
N LEU A 144 -4.33 -0.68 7.15
CA LEU A 144 -4.73 0.70 6.90
C LEU A 144 -5.74 1.18 7.95
N SER A 145 -6.71 0.35 8.31
CA SER A 145 -7.71 0.68 9.34
C SER A 145 -7.04 0.99 10.67
N MET A 146 -6.08 0.15 11.08
CA MET A 146 -5.31 0.35 12.30
C MET A 146 -4.43 1.60 12.24
N LEU A 147 -3.78 1.87 11.11
CA LEU A 147 -3.01 3.10 10.91
C LEU A 147 -3.90 4.35 11.04
N PHE A 148 -5.14 4.31 10.54
CA PHE A 148 -6.05 5.46 10.59
C PHE A 148 -6.67 5.69 11.97
N GLN A 149 -6.79 4.63 12.78
CA GLN A 149 -7.33 4.69 14.14
C GLN A 149 -6.26 4.92 15.21
N SER A 150 -4.99 4.73 14.89
CA SER A 150 -3.89 4.86 15.85
C SER A 150 -3.63 6.33 16.23
N ASN A 151 -3.45 6.59 17.54
CA ASN A 151 -3.05 7.90 18.06
C ASN A 151 -1.71 8.42 17.50
N HIS A 152 -0.84 7.51 17.06
CA HIS A 152 0.44 7.84 16.42
C HIS A 152 0.42 7.68 14.89
N GLY A 153 -0.75 7.34 14.33
CA GLY A 153 -1.02 7.16 12.93
C GLY A 153 -1.48 8.45 12.24
N VAL A 154 -2.49 8.33 11.39
CA VAL A 154 -2.90 9.43 10.50
C VAL A 154 -4.40 9.48 10.24
N CYS A 155 -5.02 10.63 10.49
CA CYS A 155 -6.48 10.81 10.36
C CYS A 155 -6.89 11.65 9.14
N GLU A 156 -5.94 12.15 8.35
CA GLU A 156 -6.21 13.01 7.20
C GLU A 156 -5.30 12.64 6.02
N VAL A 157 -5.70 13.00 4.80
CA VAL A 157 -4.85 12.86 3.61
C VAL A 157 -5.02 14.05 2.67
N ASP A 158 -3.94 14.49 2.04
CA ASP A 158 -3.95 15.51 0.99
C ASP A 158 -4.06 14.90 -0.41
N ALA A 159 -3.50 13.69 -0.63
CA ALA A 159 -3.64 12.96 -1.89
C ALA A 159 -3.58 11.43 -1.71
N VAL A 160 -4.42 10.71 -2.45
CA VAL A 160 -4.32 9.26 -2.65
C VAL A 160 -3.73 9.04 -4.04
N CYS A 161 -2.51 8.54 -4.09
CA CYS A 161 -1.70 8.46 -5.29
C CYS A 161 -1.73 7.05 -5.85
N PHE A 162 -2.45 6.86 -6.96
CA PHE A 162 -2.41 5.62 -7.70
C PHE A 162 -1.15 5.58 -8.59
N VAL A 163 -0.23 4.69 -8.27
CA VAL A 163 1.05 4.55 -8.96
C VAL A 163 0.92 3.49 -10.07
N THR A 164 1.24 3.87 -11.31
CA THR A 164 1.18 2.98 -12.47
C THR A 164 2.27 3.29 -13.48
N GLN A 165 2.68 2.31 -14.28
CA GLN A 165 3.75 2.47 -15.27
C GLN A 165 3.20 3.02 -16.60
N GLY A 166 3.86 4.05 -17.16
CA GLY A 166 3.49 4.67 -18.44
C GLY A 166 3.65 3.77 -19.66
N SER A 167 4.56 2.79 -19.58
CA SER A 167 4.80 1.80 -20.65
C SER A 167 3.65 0.80 -20.82
N LYS A 168 2.68 0.76 -19.90
CA LYS A 168 1.52 -0.13 -20.00
C LYS A 168 0.45 0.48 -20.88
N ASN A 169 0.29 -0.08 -22.08
CA ASN A 169 -0.59 0.45 -23.12
C ASN A 169 -2.10 0.22 -22.90
N ARG A 170 -2.50 -0.58 -21.90
CA ARG A 170 -3.91 -0.87 -21.56
C ARG A 170 -4.01 -1.17 -20.08
N LEU A 171 -5.13 -0.78 -19.46
CA LEU A 171 -5.56 -1.37 -18.19
C LEU A 171 -6.01 -2.81 -18.47
N SER A 172 -5.19 -3.79 -18.11
CA SER A 172 -5.62 -5.19 -18.13
C SER A 172 -6.78 -5.42 -17.15
N ASP A 173 -7.51 -6.53 -17.26
CA ASP A 173 -8.55 -6.89 -16.29
C ASP A 173 -7.98 -6.93 -14.87
N ARG A 174 -6.71 -7.35 -14.73
CA ARG A 174 -5.96 -7.29 -13.48
C ARG A 174 -5.81 -5.86 -12.95
N GLN A 175 -5.50 -4.89 -13.81
CA GLN A 175 -5.35 -3.50 -13.39
C GLN A 175 -6.69 -2.85 -13.06
N HIS A 176 -7.77 -3.22 -13.76
CA HIS A 176 -9.13 -2.83 -13.36
C HIS A 176 -9.49 -3.38 -11.99
N TYR A 177 -9.19 -4.65 -11.72
CA TYR A 177 -9.35 -5.25 -10.40
C TYR A 177 -8.56 -4.48 -9.35
N ILE A 178 -7.26 -4.26 -9.57
CA ILE A 178 -6.40 -3.53 -8.61
C ILE A 178 -6.96 -2.14 -8.32
N ILE A 179 -7.33 -1.38 -9.35
CA ILE A 179 -7.88 -0.05 -9.15
C ILE A 179 -9.20 -0.13 -8.39
N SER A 180 -10.10 -1.05 -8.74
CA SER A 180 -11.38 -1.20 -8.05
C SER A 180 -11.21 -1.63 -6.59
N SER A 181 -10.31 -2.58 -6.33
CA SER A 181 -9.98 -3.07 -4.99
C SER A 181 -9.40 -1.97 -4.13
N VAL A 182 -8.45 -1.19 -4.66
CA VAL A 182 -7.89 -0.04 -3.96
C VAL A 182 -8.96 1.03 -3.71
N LEU A 183 -9.77 1.37 -4.71
CA LEU A 183 -10.83 2.37 -4.57
C LEU A 183 -11.90 1.97 -3.55
N SER A 184 -12.21 0.68 -3.45
CA SER A 184 -13.18 0.16 -2.48
C SER A 184 -12.74 0.29 -1.01
N LEU A 185 -11.47 0.64 -0.75
CA LEU A 185 -10.98 0.90 0.59
C LEU A 185 -11.43 2.27 1.12
N PHE A 186 -11.83 3.17 0.23
CA PHE A 186 -12.02 4.57 0.58
C PHE A 186 -13.48 5.00 0.59
N GLY A 187 -13.77 5.98 1.44
CA GLY A 187 -15.00 6.74 1.40
C GLY A 187 -15.17 7.47 0.06
N LYS A 188 -16.42 7.67 -0.36
CA LYS A 188 -16.76 8.36 -1.62
C LYS A 188 -16.31 9.83 -1.65
N ASP A 189 -16.05 10.41 -0.48
CA ASP A 189 -15.56 11.78 -0.30
C ASP A 189 -14.08 11.94 -0.71
N ILE A 190 -13.32 10.84 -0.81
CA ILE A 190 -11.91 10.87 -1.21
C ILE A 190 -11.71 11.05 -2.72
N VAL A 191 -12.74 10.93 -3.54
CA VAL A 191 -12.61 10.87 -5.02
C VAL A 191 -11.80 12.05 -5.56
N ASN A 192 -12.00 13.25 -5.02
CA ASN A 192 -11.29 14.47 -5.40
C ASN A 192 -9.85 14.58 -4.86
N ASN A 193 -9.39 13.59 -4.11
CA ASN A 193 -8.02 13.46 -3.62
C ASN A 193 -7.21 12.43 -4.42
N ILE A 194 -7.88 11.63 -5.25
CA ILE A 194 -7.25 10.56 -6.01
C ILE A 194 -6.57 11.15 -7.24
N VAL A 195 -5.27 10.90 -7.37
CA VAL A 195 -4.41 11.34 -8.47
C VAL A 195 -3.55 10.19 -8.97
N PHE A 196 -3.01 10.33 -10.17
CA PHE A 196 -2.15 9.29 -10.77
C PHE A 196 -0.69 9.72 -10.79
N LEU A 197 0.21 8.85 -10.32
CA LEU A 197 1.65 9.02 -10.50
C LEU A 197 2.11 8.01 -11.56
N ILE A 198 2.51 8.51 -12.72
CA ILE A 198 2.89 7.70 -13.87
C ILE A 198 4.40 7.52 -13.86
N THR A 199 4.86 6.33 -13.51
CA THR A 199 6.27 5.97 -13.49
C THR A 199 6.76 5.48 -14.84
N HIS A 200 8.08 5.40 -15.02
CA HIS A 200 8.69 4.96 -16.29
C HIS A 200 8.17 5.79 -17.48
N SER A 201 7.85 7.06 -17.23
CA SER A 201 7.41 7.99 -18.25
C SER A 201 8.60 8.40 -19.12
N ASP A 202 8.34 8.64 -20.40
CA ASP A 202 9.24 9.24 -21.36
C ASP A 202 9.13 10.77 -21.40
N GLY A 203 8.41 11.38 -20.45
CA GLY A 203 8.13 12.81 -20.38
C GLY A 203 6.97 13.26 -21.27
N LEU A 204 6.43 12.37 -22.11
CA LEU A 204 5.32 12.70 -23.01
C LEU A 204 3.96 12.41 -22.35
N PRO A 205 2.87 13.06 -22.83
CA PRO A 205 1.53 12.81 -22.32
C PRO A 205 1.15 11.32 -22.40
N PRO A 206 0.75 10.67 -21.28
CA PRO A 206 0.51 9.22 -21.20
C PRO A 206 -0.88 8.86 -21.76
N LYS A 207 -1.11 9.11 -23.05
CA LYS A 207 -2.42 8.98 -23.73
C LYS A 207 -3.09 7.63 -23.53
N ASN A 208 -2.31 6.54 -23.56
CA ASN A 208 -2.84 5.19 -23.41
C ASN A 208 -3.39 4.94 -22.01
N VAL A 209 -2.64 5.34 -20.98
CA VAL A 209 -3.04 5.20 -19.57
C VAL A 209 -4.27 6.08 -19.28
N LEU A 210 -4.23 7.35 -19.70
CA LEU A 210 -5.36 8.28 -19.52
C LEU A 210 -6.61 7.80 -20.26
N GLY A 211 -6.46 7.33 -21.48
CA GLY A 211 -7.55 6.75 -22.27
C GLY A 211 -8.19 5.54 -21.58
N ALA A 212 -7.37 4.69 -20.97
CA ALA A 212 -7.86 3.54 -20.22
C ALA A 212 -8.60 3.95 -18.93
N ILE A 213 -8.05 4.89 -18.16
CA ILE A 213 -8.71 5.47 -16.95
C ILE A 213 -10.06 6.09 -17.32
N ASN A 214 -10.14 6.84 -18.41
CA ASN A 214 -11.36 7.45 -18.90
C ASN A 214 -12.39 6.41 -19.36
N LYS A 215 -11.96 5.40 -20.14
CA LYS A 215 -12.83 4.32 -20.62
C LYS A 215 -13.43 3.52 -19.46
N ALA A 216 -12.63 3.26 -18.43
CA ALA A 216 -13.03 2.55 -17.22
C ALA A 216 -13.88 3.38 -16.26
N ARG A 217 -14.05 4.68 -16.52
CA ARG A 217 -14.80 5.63 -15.67
C ARG A 217 -14.31 5.63 -14.22
N ILE A 218 -13.00 5.56 -14.03
CA ILE A 218 -12.40 5.49 -12.70
C ILE A 218 -12.68 6.80 -11.94
N PRO A 219 -13.27 6.73 -10.74
CA PRO A 219 -13.42 7.88 -9.86
C PRO A 219 -12.06 8.46 -9.48
N CYS A 220 -11.81 9.71 -9.86
CA CYS A 220 -10.58 10.42 -9.53
C CYS A 220 -10.76 11.93 -9.65
N ARG A 221 -9.78 12.70 -9.15
CA ARG A 221 -9.70 14.14 -9.35
C ARG A 221 -9.52 14.41 -10.84
N ARG A 222 -10.36 15.30 -11.37
CA ARG A 222 -10.31 15.76 -12.77
C ARG A 222 -9.96 17.23 -12.85
N ASP A 223 -9.26 17.62 -13.91
CA ASP A 223 -8.94 19.00 -14.22
C ASP A 223 -10.08 19.70 -14.99
N HIS A 224 -9.83 20.93 -15.46
CA HIS A 224 -10.80 21.73 -16.21
C HIS A 224 -11.18 21.12 -17.57
N ASP A 225 -10.30 20.31 -18.16
CA ASP A 225 -10.52 19.58 -19.40
C ASP A 225 -11.13 18.18 -19.16
N ASN A 226 -11.60 17.96 -17.93
CA ASN A 226 -12.18 16.72 -17.44
C ASN A 226 -11.21 15.52 -17.56
N GLN A 227 -9.90 15.76 -17.60
CA GLN A 227 -8.87 14.72 -17.61
C GLN A 227 -8.46 14.31 -16.20
N PRO A 228 -8.09 13.03 -15.98
CA PRO A 228 -7.52 12.59 -14.71
C PRO A 228 -6.25 13.37 -14.38
N VAL A 229 -6.21 13.96 -13.18
CA VAL A 229 -5.02 14.66 -12.71
C VAL A 229 -3.88 13.65 -12.49
N HIS A 230 -2.75 13.89 -13.15
CA HIS A 230 -1.62 12.99 -13.17
C HIS A 230 -0.28 13.73 -13.15
N PHE A 231 0.77 13.04 -12.71
CA PHE A 231 2.14 13.54 -12.65
C PHE A 231 3.10 12.48 -13.18
N LEU A 232 4.13 12.90 -13.90
CA LEU A 232 5.06 12.02 -14.60
C LEU A 232 6.37 11.89 -13.82
N PHE A 233 6.88 10.66 -13.74
CA PHE A 233 8.15 10.34 -13.11
C PHE A 233 8.92 9.35 -13.98
N ASN A 234 10.19 9.63 -14.21
CA ASN A 234 11.05 8.80 -15.07
C ASN A 234 11.74 7.66 -14.28
N ASN A 235 11.70 7.62 -12.95
CA ASN A 235 12.22 6.53 -12.08
C ASN A 235 13.70 6.09 -12.25
N ARG A 236 14.49 6.71 -13.15
CA ARG A 236 15.88 6.32 -13.45
C ARG A 236 16.94 7.03 -12.60
N GLN A 237 16.54 7.75 -11.57
CA GLN A 237 17.44 8.67 -10.84
C GLN A 237 18.55 7.95 -10.07
N ALA A 238 18.31 6.70 -9.66
CA ALA A 238 19.29 5.87 -8.95
C ALA A 238 20.17 5.02 -9.88
N GLU A 239 19.93 5.04 -11.20
CA GLU A 239 20.71 4.26 -12.17
C GLU A 239 22.14 4.79 -12.26
N ALA A 240 23.09 3.89 -12.53
CA ALA A 240 24.49 4.26 -12.70
C ALA A 240 24.63 5.29 -13.84
N ARG A 241 25.44 6.34 -13.63
CA ARG A 241 25.71 7.33 -14.67
C ARG A 241 26.41 6.65 -15.84
N HIS A 242 25.90 6.93 -17.04
CA HIS A 242 26.58 6.51 -18.25
C HIS A 242 27.70 7.48 -18.62
N THR A 243 28.70 6.99 -19.35
CA THR A 243 29.82 7.82 -19.84
C THR A 243 29.59 8.42 -21.22
N ARG A 244 28.59 7.92 -21.96
CA ARG A 244 28.24 8.44 -23.28
C ARG A 244 27.37 9.69 -23.13
N ASP A 245 27.78 10.80 -23.74
CA ASP A 245 27.07 12.10 -23.67
C ASP A 245 25.56 11.99 -23.92
N ARG A 246 25.16 11.18 -24.90
CA ARG A 246 23.74 10.94 -25.21
C ARG A 246 22.98 10.40 -24.00
N HIS A 247 23.56 9.46 -23.29
CA HIS A 247 22.92 8.81 -22.15
C HIS A 247 22.94 9.71 -20.92
N VAL A 248 24.00 10.50 -20.71
CA VAL A 248 24.06 11.52 -19.65
C VAL A 248 22.95 12.55 -19.85
N ARG A 249 22.77 13.04 -21.09
CA ARG A 249 21.68 13.96 -21.42
C ARG A 249 20.32 13.35 -21.10
N ALA A 250 20.05 12.13 -21.58
CA ALA A 250 18.79 11.44 -21.29
C ALA A 250 18.55 11.22 -19.78
N GLN A 251 19.60 10.92 -19.00
CA GLN A 251 19.49 10.80 -17.54
C GLN A 251 19.20 12.14 -16.86
N ARG A 252 19.75 13.24 -17.39
CA ARG A 252 19.49 14.59 -16.88
C ARG A 252 18.06 15.02 -17.20
N ASP A 253 17.62 14.85 -18.43
CA ASP A 253 16.25 15.19 -18.84
C ASP A 253 15.24 14.40 -17.99
N ALA A 254 15.48 13.09 -17.79
CA ALA A 254 14.69 12.23 -16.89
C ALA A 254 14.64 12.72 -15.42
N TRP A 255 15.75 13.28 -14.93
CA TRP A 255 15.83 13.87 -13.61
C TRP A 255 15.00 15.15 -13.53
N GLU A 256 15.23 16.08 -14.46
CA GLU A 256 14.53 17.37 -14.56
C GLU A 256 13.02 17.17 -14.64
N ASP A 257 12.54 16.30 -15.53
CA ASP A 257 11.12 15.96 -15.66
C ASP A 257 10.50 15.50 -14.34
N SER A 258 11.24 14.70 -13.57
CA SER A 258 10.74 14.17 -12.30
C SER A 258 10.78 15.20 -11.17
N MET A 259 11.72 16.15 -11.20
CA MET A 259 11.76 17.26 -10.26
C MET A 259 10.64 18.27 -10.53
N ASP A 260 10.37 18.55 -11.80
CA ASP A 260 9.24 19.40 -12.21
C ASP A 260 7.90 18.71 -11.88
N GLY A 261 7.76 17.42 -12.19
CA GLY A 261 6.60 16.63 -11.79
C GLY A 261 6.36 16.63 -10.28
N MET A 262 7.42 16.58 -9.48
CA MET A 262 7.34 16.65 -8.01
C MET A 262 6.90 18.03 -7.52
N LYS A 263 7.45 19.10 -8.12
CA LYS A 263 7.06 20.48 -7.83
C LYS A 263 5.58 20.70 -8.11
N ASP A 264 5.11 20.30 -9.28
CA ASP A 264 3.71 20.43 -9.69
C ASP A 264 2.80 19.59 -8.80
N PHE A 265 3.22 18.37 -8.46
CA PHE A 265 2.47 17.51 -7.55
C PHE A 265 2.26 18.17 -6.19
N LEU A 266 3.31 18.72 -5.56
CA LEU A 266 3.22 19.42 -4.28
C LEU A 266 2.35 20.68 -4.33
N GLN A 267 2.46 21.44 -5.41
CA GLN A 267 1.67 22.66 -5.62
C GLN A 267 0.18 22.33 -5.82
N SER A 268 -0.13 21.20 -6.47
CA SER A 268 -1.50 20.74 -6.70
C SER A 268 -2.24 20.35 -5.40
N MET A 269 -1.52 20.09 -4.31
CA MET A 269 -2.10 19.75 -3.01
C MET A 269 -2.43 21.02 -2.22
N THR A 270 -3.56 21.66 -2.52
CA THR A 270 -4.02 22.84 -1.77
C THR A 270 -4.68 22.45 -0.45
N LEU A 271 -4.92 23.39 0.47
CA LEU A 271 -5.62 23.08 1.74
C LEU A 271 -7.04 22.54 1.50
N LYS A 272 -7.65 22.90 0.36
CA LYS A 272 -8.97 22.42 -0.05
C LYS A 272 -8.98 20.92 -0.39
N ASN A 273 -7.81 20.35 -0.67
CA ASN A 273 -7.68 18.92 -0.96
C ASN A 273 -7.64 18.09 0.32
N ARG A 274 -7.34 18.66 1.49
CA ARG A 274 -7.26 17.86 2.71
C ARG A 274 -8.63 17.25 3.07
N ARG A 275 -8.64 15.95 3.30
CA ARG A 275 -9.83 15.19 3.71
C ARG A 275 -9.55 14.38 4.95
N SER A 276 -10.55 14.32 5.84
CA SER A 276 -10.57 13.36 6.95
C SER A 276 -10.68 11.95 6.39
N LEU A 277 -10.04 11.01 7.06
CA LEU A 277 -10.10 9.59 6.77
C LEU A 277 -11.18 8.87 7.59
N GLU A 278 -12.04 9.60 8.32
CA GLU A 278 -13.13 9.01 9.11
C GLU A 278 -14.05 8.11 8.28
N LEU A 279 -14.64 8.62 7.19
CA LEU A 279 -15.49 7.82 6.30
C LEU A 279 -14.74 6.64 5.68
N THR A 280 -13.45 6.80 5.42
CA THR A 280 -12.58 5.71 4.94
C THR A 280 -12.38 4.66 6.03
N SER A 281 -12.20 5.07 7.29
CA SER A 281 -12.08 4.15 8.42
C SER A 281 -13.38 3.37 8.64
N ASP A 282 -14.54 4.03 8.56
CA ASP A 282 -15.85 3.37 8.66
C ASP A 282 -16.03 2.30 7.57
N VAL A 283 -15.68 2.63 6.32
CA VAL A 283 -15.71 1.68 5.19
C VAL A 283 -14.82 0.46 5.45
N LEU A 284 -13.62 0.66 6.00
CA LEU A 284 -12.71 -0.44 6.34
C LEU A 284 -13.25 -1.32 7.47
N ILE A 285 -13.80 -0.73 8.53
CA ILE A 285 -14.43 -1.47 9.65
C ILE A 285 -15.61 -2.30 9.16
N GLU A 286 -16.50 -1.70 8.36
CA GLU A 286 -17.67 -2.40 7.80
C GLU A 286 -17.23 -3.59 6.94
N ARG A 287 -16.18 -3.41 6.13
CA ARG A 287 -15.63 -4.47 5.30
C ARG A 287 -15.09 -5.64 6.12
N ILE A 288 -14.25 -5.36 7.12
CA ILE A 288 -13.70 -6.38 8.03
C ILE A 288 -14.86 -7.15 8.71
N THR A 289 -15.88 -6.42 9.16
CA THR A 289 -17.08 -7.00 9.80
C THR A 289 -17.88 -7.89 8.84
N LEU A 290 -18.06 -7.45 7.59
CA LEU A 290 -18.77 -8.20 6.57
C LEU A 290 -18.03 -9.49 6.21
N GLU A 291 -16.71 -9.43 6.06
CA GLU A 291 -15.88 -10.61 5.77
C GLU A 291 -15.92 -11.62 6.92
N ALA A 292 -15.81 -11.17 8.18
CA ALA A 292 -16.00 -12.03 9.35
C ALA A 292 -17.38 -12.71 9.36
N SER A 293 -18.43 -11.98 8.97
CA SER A 293 -19.79 -12.50 8.87
C SER A 293 -19.92 -13.55 7.75
N MET A 294 -19.29 -13.32 6.59
CA MET A 294 -19.26 -14.29 5.49
C MET A 294 -18.53 -15.57 5.89
N CYS A 295 -17.37 -15.47 6.54
CA CYS A 295 -16.64 -16.62 7.08
C CYS A 295 -17.49 -17.43 8.07
N ASN A 296 -18.21 -16.75 8.98
CA ASN A 296 -19.12 -17.42 9.91
C ASN A 296 -20.24 -18.18 9.18
N LEU A 297 -20.85 -17.57 8.17
CA LEU A 297 -21.90 -18.20 7.37
C LEU A 297 -21.37 -19.43 6.61
N GLN A 298 -20.19 -19.35 6.01
CA GLN A 298 -19.55 -20.48 5.35
C GLN A 298 -19.32 -21.66 6.32
N LEU A 299 -18.81 -21.40 7.53
CA LEU A 299 -18.65 -22.41 8.56
C LEU A 299 -19.99 -23.05 8.97
N ARG A 300 -21.06 -22.26 9.09
CA ARG A 300 -22.41 -22.78 9.40
C ARG A 300 -22.98 -23.63 8.27
N ILE A 301 -22.72 -23.28 7.02
CA ILE A 301 -23.12 -24.08 5.85
C ILE A 301 -22.37 -25.41 5.87
N GLN A 302 -21.06 -25.40 6.07
CA GLN A 302 -20.25 -26.61 6.19
C GLN A 302 -20.73 -27.51 7.34
N GLU A 303 -21.04 -26.94 8.51
CA GLU A 303 -21.59 -27.70 9.64
C GLU A 303 -22.93 -28.38 9.28
N LYS A 304 -23.82 -27.68 8.57
CA LYS A 304 -25.10 -28.23 8.13
C LYS A 304 -24.93 -29.35 7.12
N GLU A 305 -24.02 -29.21 6.16
CA GLU A 305 -23.72 -30.27 5.18
C GLU A 305 -23.16 -31.53 5.87
N LEU A 306 -22.28 -31.37 6.86
CA LEU A 306 -21.76 -32.49 7.65
C LEU A 306 -22.86 -33.20 8.45
N LYS A 307 -23.76 -32.45 9.12
CA LYS A 307 -24.91 -33.04 9.82
C LYS A 307 -25.89 -33.73 8.88
N LYS A 308 -26.09 -33.19 7.67
CA LYS A 308 -26.91 -33.82 6.62
C LYS A 308 -26.29 -35.14 6.16
N ALA A 309 -24.97 -35.19 5.97
CA ALA A 309 -24.25 -36.41 5.64
C ALA A 309 -24.36 -37.47 6.76
N GLU A 310 -24.24 -37.07 8.03
CA GLU A 310 -24.46 -37.95 9.19
C GLU A 310 -25.87 -38.55 9.18
N LYS A 311 -26.90 -37.71 8.99
CA LYS A 311 -28.30 -38.16 8.92
C LYS A 311 -28.52 -39.16 7.79
N LEU A 312 -27.96 -38.92 6.61
CA LEU A 312 -28.03 -39.83 5.47
C LEU A 312 -27.31 -41.17 5.73
N GLN A 313 -26.20 -41.16 6.49
CA GLN A 313 -25.52 -42.39 6.90
C GLN A 313 -26.39 -43.21 7.86
N ILE A 314 -27.01 -42.57 8.85
CA ILE A 314 -27.92 -43.23 9.80
C ILE A 314 -29.14 -43.79 9.07
N GLN A 315 -29.75 -43.01 8.17
CA GLN A 315 -30.90 -43.48 7.38
C GLN A 315 -30.57 -44.70 6.53
N ARG A 316 -29.39 -44.73 5.89
CA ARG A 316 -28.92 -45.92 5.15
C ARG A 316 -28.74 -47.13 6.08
N ALA A 317 -28.08 -46.94 7.23
CA ALA A 317 -27.88 -48.02 8.18
C ALA A 317 -29.20 -48.59 8.73
N VAL A 318 -30.22 -47.74 8.94
CA VAL A 318 -31.57 -48.17 9.32
C VAL A 318 -32.23 -48.99 8.21
N MET A 319 -32.13 -48.55 6.95
CA MET A 319 -32.68 -49.30 5.82
C MET A 319 -32.01 -50.67 5.64
N GLU A 320 -30.68 -50.73 5.75
CA GLU A 320 -29.91 -51.98 5.64
C GLU A 320 -30.23 -52.98 6.77
N ASN A 321 -30.57 -52.49 7.97
CA ASN A 321 -30.88 -53.33 9.13
C ASN A 321 -32.39 -53.52 9.36
N LYS A 322 -33.25 -53.19 8.39
CA LYS A 322 -34.72 -53.23 8.52
C LYS A 322 -35.25 -54.57 9.06
N LYS A 323 -34.78 -55.71 8.55
CA LYS A 323 -35.18 -57.05 9.06
C LYS A 323 -34.84 -57.26 10.53
N LYS A 324 -33.65 -56.84 10.97
CA LYS A 324 -33.24 -56.97 12.38
C LYS A 324 -34.11 -56.12 13.30
N ILE A 325 -34.54 -54.95 12.82
CA ILE A 325 -35.48 -54.06 13.54
C ILE A 325 -36.84 -54.77 13.68
N GLU A 326 -37.37 -55.34 12.60
CA GLU A 326 -38.64 -56.10 12.61
C GLU A 326 -38.59 -57.31 13.56
N GLU A 327 -37.45 -58.01 13.60
CA GLU A 327 -37.19 -59.14 14.50
C GLU A 327 -36.83 -58.74 15.94
N ARG A 328 -36.79 -57.44 16.27
CA ARG A 328 -36.41 -56.88 17.58
C ARG A 328 -35.02 -57.34 18.07
N LYS A 329 -34.07 -57.52 17.14
CA LYS A 329 -32.68 -57.90 17.47
C LYS A 329 -31.81 -56.65 17.60
N ASN A 330 -30.93 -56.65 18.60
CA ASN A 330 -29.94 -55.59 18.80
C ASN A 330 -28.89 -55.60 17.67
N PHE A 331 -28.46 -54.41 17.22
CA PHE A 331 -27.37 -54.24 16.26
C PHE A 331 -26.62 -52.94 16.51
N ASN A 332 -25.38 -52.88 16.05
CA ASN A 332 -24.52 -51.70 16.17
C ASN A 332 -24.34 -51.05 14.80
N ILE A 333 -24.29 -49.71 14.78
CA ILE A 333 -23.96 -48.93 13.58
C ILE A 333 -22.71 -48.10 13.85
N LYS A 334 -21.83 -48.00 12.85
CA LYS A 334 -20.68 -47.08 12.88
C LYS A 334 -21.06 -45.83 12.10
N VAL A 335 -21.13 -44.69 12.80
CA VAL A 335 -21.47 -43.39 12.23
C VAL A 335 -20.27 -42.46 12.39
N LYS A 336 -19.88 -41.76 11.32
CA LYS A 336 -18.90 -40.69 11.43
C LYS A 336 -19.61 -39.44 11.94
N LYS A 337 -19.21 -38.96 13.11
CA LYS A 337 -19.73 -37.73 13.71
C LYS A 337 -18.70 -36.63 13.64
N THR A 338 -19.15 -35.42 13.33
CA THR A 338 -18.32 -34.22 13.45
C THR A 338 -18.55 -33.60 14.82
N VAL A 339 -17.47 -33.31 15.53
CA VAL A 339 -17.50 -32.62 16.83
C VAL A 339 -16.76 -31.29 16.72
N LYS A 340 -17.28 -30.25 17.38
CA LYS A 340 -16.56 -28.99 17.51
C LYS A 340 -15.47 -29.16 18.56
N MET A 341 -14.23 -28.95 18.15
CA MET A 341 -13.11 -28.86 19.09
C MET A 341 -12.93 -27.41 19.51
N LYS A 342 -12.78 -27.18 20.81
CA LYS A 342 -12.26 -25.89 21.27
C LYS A 342 -10.79 -25.84 20.88
N VAL A 343 -10.41 -24.82 20.15
CA VAL A 343 -9.01 -24.51 19.86
C VAL A 343 -8.64 -23.33 20.74
N HIS A 344 -7.52 -23.41 21.44
CA HIS A 344 -6.98 -22.23 22.11
C HIS A 344 -6.58 -21.23 21.04
N ILE A 345 -7.16 -20.03 21.11
CA ILE A 345 -6.68 -18.91 20.32
C ILE A 345 -5.36 -18.51 20.99
N GLU A 346 -4.23 -18.88 20.41
CA GLU A 346 -2.97 -18.22 20.74
C GLU A 346 -3.16 -16.75 20.33
N SER A 347 -3.32 -15.90 21.33
CA SER A 347 -3.22 -14.45 21.15
C SER A 347 -1.85 -14.20 20.51
N ALA A 348 -1.87 -13.87 19.21
CA ALA A 348 -0.69 -13.36 18.50
C ALA A 348 -0.13 -12.22 19.36
N SER A 349 1.05 -12.49 19.93
CA SER A 349 1.76 -11.61 20.86
C SER A 349 2.74 -10.73 20.12
#